data_AF-A0AAX0WUF8-F1
#
_entry.id   AF-A0AAX0WUF8-F1
#
_cell.length_a   1.000
_cell.length_b   1.000
_cell.length_c   1.000
_cell.angle_alpha   90.00
_cell.angle_beta   90.00
_cell.angle_gamma   90.00
#
_symmetry.space_group_name_H-M   'P 1'
#
loop_
_entity.id
_entity.type
_entity.pdbx_description
1 polymer ?
#
loop_
_entity_poly.entity_id
_entity_poly.type
_entity_poly.pdbx_seq_one_letter_code
_entity_poly.pdbx_strand_id
1 'polypeptide(L)' 'MGKQYRDAGTGKYVKKEYADKHPKTTVSETNRKPSNKPKKR' A
#
# COMPACT_ATOMS: atom_id res chain seq x y z
N MET A 1 -5.16 -3.68 10.19
CA MET A 1 -4.21 -3.14 9.18
C MET A 1 -4.93 -3.04 7.85
N GLY A 2 -5.03 -1.85 7.26
CA GLY A 2 -5.53 -1.72 5.88
C GLY A 2 -4.38 -1.89 4.90
N LYS A 3 -4.52 -2.82 3.94
CA LYS A 3 -3.67 -2.86 2.75
C LYS A 3 -4.31 -1.97 1.70
N GLN A 4 -3.62 -0.89 1.35
CA GLN A 4 -4.00 -0.04 0.22
C GLN A 4 -3.24 -0.50 -1.01
N TYR A 5 -3.88 -0.37 -2.16
CA TYR A 5 -3.27 -0.67 -3.43
C TYR A 5 -3.17 0.62 -4.20
N ARG A 6 -2.01 0.88 -4.80
CA ARG A 6 -1.72 2.12 -5.50
C ARG A 6 -1.09 1.78 -6.85
N ASP A 7 -1.66 2.31 -7.92
CA ASP A 7 -1.09 2.16 -9.25
C ASP A 7 0.24 2.91 -9.33
N ALA A 8 1.31 2.23 -9.72
CA ALA A 8 2.67 2.73 -9.82
C ALA A 8 2.86 3.69 -11.01
N GLY A 9 2.03 3.57 -12.05
CA GLY A 9 2.11 4.44 -13.22
C GLY A 9 1.47 5.80 -12.99
N THR A 10 0.24 5.80 -12.46
CA THR A 10 -0.59 7.00 -12.28
C THR A 10 -0.60 7.54 -10.85
N GLY A 11 -0.17 6.74 -9.87
CA GLY A 11 -0.18 7.09 -8.46
C GLY A 11 -1.58 7.06 -7.82
N LYS A 12 -2.61 6.57 -8.51
CA LYS A 12 -4.00 6.49 -8.00
C LYS A 12 -4.19 5.30 -7.07
N TYR A 13 -4.99 5.48 -6.02
CA TYR A 13 -5.41 4.36 -5.18
C TYR A 13 -6.46 3.52 -5.91
N VAL A 14 -6.23 2.22 -5.94
CA VAL A 14 -7.05 1.25 -6.65
C VAL A 14 -7.58 0.20 -5.68
N LYS A 15 -8.64 -0.49 -6.09
CA LYS A 15 -9.19 -1.61 -5.32
C LYS A 15 -8.29 -2.84 -5.46
N LYS A 16 -8.42 -3.77 -4.51
CA LYS A 16 -7.70 -5.05 -4.52
C LYS A 16 -7.87 -5.80 -5.84
N GLU A 17 -9.10 -5.85 -6.38
CA GLU A 17 -9.40 -6.55 -7.64
C GLU A 17 -8.60 -6.00 -8.82
N TYR A 18 -8.35 -4.69 -8.84
CA TYR A 18 -7.52 -4.06 -9.86
C TYR A 18 -6.05 -4.45 -9.67
N ALA A 19 -5.57 -4.49 -8.42
CA ALA A 19 -4.23 -4.92 -8.09
C ALA A 19 -3.97 -6.39 -8.48
N ASP A 20 -4.95 -7.27 -8.28
CA ASP A 20 -4.88 -8.68 -8.69
C ASP A 20 -4.85 -8.83 -10.22
N LYS A 21 -5.56 -7.97 -10.95
CA LYS A 21 -5.52 -7.93 -12.43
C LYS A 21 -4.24 -7.29 -12.99
N HIS A 22 -3.66 -6.34 -12.26
CA HIS A 22 -2.49 -5.57 -12.67
C HIS A 22 -1.36 -5.63 -11.62
N PRO A 23 -0.83 -6.82 -11.29
CA PRO A 23 0.17 -6.97 -10.23
C PRO A 23 1.52 -6.34 -10.60
N LYS A 24 1.79 -6.15 -11.89
CA LYS A 24 3.04 -5.54 -12.40
C LYS A 24 3.08 -4.03 -12.23
N THR A 25 1.92 -3.37 -12.24
CA THR A 25 1.81 -1.90 -12.14
C THR A 25 1.14 -1.46 -10.85
N THR A 26 0.81 -2.36 -9.94
CA THR A 26 0.17 -2.02 -8.68
C THR A 26 1.07 -2.30 -7.48
N VAL A 27 1.28 -1.29 -6.66
CA VAL A 27 1.98 -1.35 -5.38
C VAL A 27 0.98 -1.69 -4.29
N SER A 28 1.33 -2.62 -3.41
CA SER A 28 0.56 -2.89 -2.19
C SER A 28 1.24 -2.23 -0.99
N GLU A 29 0.60 -1.20 -0.46
CA GLU A 29 1.06 -0.47 0.71
C GLU A 29 0.30 -0.99 1.93
N THR A 30 1.03 -1.56 2.90
CA THR A 30 0.41 -1.86 4.19
C THR A 30 0.50 -0.59 5.02
N ASN A 31 -0.65 0.00 5.36
CA ASN A 31 -0.73 1.02 6.40
C ASN A 31 -0.48 0.36 7.76
N ARG A 32 0.77 -0.03 7.99
CA ARG A 32 1.29 -0.20 9.34
C ARG A 32 1.29 1.21 9.88
N LYS A 33 0.36 1.50 10.82
CA LYS A 33 0.47 2.70 11.64
C LYS A 33 1.94 2.77 12.07
N PRO A 34 2.65 3.90 11.88
CA PRO A 34 3.97 4.03 12.46
C PRO A 34 3.78 3.68 13.93
N SER A 35 4.34 2.56 14.36
CA SER A 35 4.28 2.21 15.76
C SER A 35 4.96 3.37 16.45
N ASN A 36 4.22 4.16 17.22
CA ASN A 36 4.72 5.25 18.04
C ASN A 36 5.60 4.73 19.19
N LYS A 37 6.32 3.61 18.96
CA LYS A 37 7.27 3.02 19.90
C LYS A 37 8.45 3.99 19.93
N PRO A 38 8.71 4.66 21.07
CA PRO A 38 9.88 5.51 21.18
C PRO A 38 11.10 4.66 20.87
N LYS A 39 11.83 5.02 19.82
CA LYS A 39 13.11 4.40 19.49
C LYS A 39 14.06 4.81 20.63
N LYS A 40 14.21 3.92 21.62
CA LYS A 40 15.06 4.17 22.78
C LYS A 40 16.49 4.38 22.24
N ARG A 41 17.03 5.56 22.55
CA ARG A 41 18.32 6.08 22.10
C ARG A 41 19.47 5.18 22.53
#